data_AF-A0A2X0P6S2-F1
#
_entry.id   AF-A0A2X0P6S2-F1
#
_cell.length_a   1.000
_cell.length_b   1.000
_cell.length_c   1.000
_cell.angle_alpha   90.00
_cell.angle_beta   90.00
_cell.angle_gamma   90.00
#
_symmetry.space_group_name_H-M   'P 1'
#
loop_
_entity.id
_entity.type
_entity.pdbx_description
1 polymer ?
#
loop_
_entity_poly.entity_id
_entity_poly.type
_entity_poly.pdbx_seq_one_letter_code
_entity_poly.pdbx_strand_id
1 'polypeptide(L)'
;MFSTLFESLKDSFTLHAEEAKDVAEVVSSSVEAGRGADEDQAEAAEEEEEEEEEEEEPEDEAPAIRDACAEKPCGTYKHHFDHCQKRVQAGQTLIEGENCVEELFHLMHCVEDCAAPKIFAKLK
;
A
#
# COMPACT_ATOMS: atom_id res chain seq x y z
N MET A 1 38.95 21.44 26.22
CA MET A 1 37.77 21.88 25.45
C MET A 1 37.22 20.76 24.55
N PHE A 2 37.18 19.51 25.02
CA PHE A 2 36.55 18.39 24.29
C PHE A 2 35.41 17.73 25.07
N SER A 3 35.24 18.05 26.37
CA SER A 3 34.23 17.43 27.22
C SER A 3 32.83 18.05 27.10
N THR A 4 32.72 19.29 26.62
CA THR A 4 31.43 20.00 26.51
C THR A 4 30.67 19.69 25.22
N LEU A 5 31.32 19.08 24.22
CA LEU A 5 30.67 18.70 22.97
C LEU A 5 29.86 17.40 23.09
N PHE A 6 30.33 16.47 23.95
CA PHE A 6 29.65 15.19 24.18
C PHE A 6 28.40 15.35 25.06
N GLU A 7 28.38 16.35 25.95
CA GLU A 7 27.22 16.71 26.76
C GLU A 7 26.07 17.22 25.88
N SER A 8 26.37 18.12 24.93
CA SER A 8 25.35 18.72 24.04
C SER A 8 24.75 17.75 23.01
N LEU A 9 25.44 16.65 22.67
CA LEU A 9 24.88 15.61 21.80
C LEU A 9 23.91 14.67 22.54
N LYS A 10 24.08 14.52 23.86
CA LYS A 10 23.20 13.67 24.69
C LYS A 10 21.80 14.27 24.81
N ASP A 11 21.71 15.60 24.87
CA ASP A 11 20.43 16.31 24.89
C ASP A 11 19.70 16.26 23.54
N SER A 12 20.41 16.05 22.42
CA SER A 12 19.79 15.96 21.09
C SER A 12 19.25 14.57 20.74
N PHE A 13 19.67 13.51 21.45
CA PHE A 13 19.20 12.13 21.20
C PHE A 13 17.97 11.74 22.04
N THR A 14 17.55 12.63 22.96
CA THR A 14 16.40 12.42 23.86
C THR A 14 15.13 13.07 23.29
N LEU A 15 14.80 12.81 22.02
CA LEU A 15 13.56 13.30 21.40
C LEU A 15 12.68 12.20 20.78
N HIS A 16 13.06 10.92 20.86
CA HIS A 16 12.29 9.80 20.30
C HIS A 16 12.10 8.60 21.23
N ALA A 17 12.32 8.76 22.54
CA ALA A 17 12.08 7.69 23.51
C ALA A 17 10.75 7.83 24.27
N GLU A 18 10.05 8.97 24.18
CA GLU A 18 8.81 9.21 24.93
C GLU A 18 7.55 8.69 24.22
N GLU A 19 7.56 8.43 22.91
CA GLU A 19 6.37 7.92 22.19
C GLU A 19 6.20 6.39 22.21
N ALA A 20 7.23 5.62 22.54
CA ALA A 20 7.13 4.15 22.54
C ALA A 20 6.25 3.60 23.66
N LYS A 21 5.99 4.40 24.71
CA LYS A 21 5.23 3.98 25.88
C LYS A 21 3.71 4.17 25.72
N ASP A 22 3.30 5.14 24.90
CA ASP A 22 1.89 5.47 24.66
C ASP A 22 1.23 4.47 23.70
N VAL A 23 1.97 4.04 22.66
CA VAL A 23 1.48 3.06 21.67
C VAL A 23 1.31 1.66 22.27
N ALA A 24 2.12 1.29 23.27
CA ALA A 24 2.03 0.00 23.94
C ALA A 24 0.77 -0.14 24.81
N GLU A 25 0.25 0.96 25.36
CA GLU A 25 -0.98 0.95 26.17
C GLU A 25 -2.24 0.81 25.29
N VAL A 26 -2.26 1.49 24.13
CA VAL A 26 -3.39 1.46 23.19
C VAL A 26 -3.54 0.09 22.50
N VAL A 27 -2.44 -0.57 22.15
CA VAL A 27 -2.49 -1.90 21.52
C VAL A 27 -2.95 -2.99 22.50
N SER A 28 -2.72 -2.81 23.80
CA SER A 28 -3.18 -3.76 24.82
C SER A 28 -4.70 -3.72 25.07
N SER A 29 -5.40 -2.66 24.66
CA SER A 29 -6.85 -2.50 24.91
C SER A 29 -7.72 -3.17 23.83
N SER A 30 -7.20 -3.36 22.60
CA SER A 30 -8.01 -3.86 21.47
C SER A 30 -7.96 -5.38 21.24
N VAL A 31 -7.12 -6.14 21.95
CA VAL A 31 -6.97 -7.60 21.72
C VAL A 31 -7.89 -8.44 22.63
N GLU A 32 -8.49 -7.84 23.66
CA GLU A 32 -9.40 -8.51 24.61
C GLU A 32 -10.88 -8.31 24.22
N ALA A 33 -11.23 -8.59 22.96
CA ALA A 33 -12.63 -8.62 22.53
C ALA A 33 -12.90 -9.85 21.65
N GLY A 34 -13.01 -11.00 22.32
CA GLY A 34 -14.10 -11.94 22.00
C GLY A 34 -13.82 -13.06 21.00
N ARG A 35 -12.86 -13.93 21.32
CA ARG A 35 -12.83 -15.30 20.79
C ARG A 35 -13.69 -16.19 21.70
N GLY A 36 -14.87 -16.58 21.24
CA GLY A 36 -15.74 -17.56 21.89
C GLY A 36 -16.35 -18.50 20.85
N ALA A 37 -15.90 -19.75 20.86
CA ALA A 37 -16.50 -20.88 20.17
C ALA A 37 -17.33 -21.67 21.20
N ASP A 38 -18.54 -22.10 20.85
CA ASP A 38 -19.02 -23.47 21.12
C ASP A 38 -20.34 -23.74 20.38
N GLU A 39 -20.50 -25.00 19.99
CA GLU A 39 -21.42 -25.51 18.98
C GLU A 39 -22.76 -26.00 19.57
N ASP A 40 -23.66 -26.41 18.65
CA ASP A 40 -24.80 -27.33 18.83
C ASP A 40 -26.11 -26.82 19.44
N GLN A 41 -27.07 -26.47 18.57
CA GLN A 41 -28.43 -27.01 18.68
C GLN A 41 -29.13 -27.02 17.30
N ALA A 42 -29.21 -28.20 16.70
CA ALA A 42 -30.17 -28.50 15.64
C ALA A 42 -31.61 -28.42 16.18
N GLU A 43 -32.55 -27.98 15.35
CA GLU A 43 -33.83 -28.64 14.99
C GLU A 43 -34.67 -27.67 14.13
N ALA A 44 -35.38 -28.25 13.17
CA ALA A 44 -35.92 -27.66 11.94
C ALA A 44 -37.16 -26.75 12.08
N ALA A 45 -37.31 -25.80 11.15
CA ALA A 45 -38.56 -25.33 10.53
C ALA A 45 -38.21 -24.37 9.37
N GLU A 46 -38.18 -24.85 8.13
CA GLU A 46 -39.20 -24.59 7.09
C GLU A 46 -39.27 -23.13 6.58
N GLU A 47 -38.88 -23.00 5.30
CA GLU A 47 -39.29 -21.99 4.30
C GLU A 47 -38.97 -20.52 4.61
N GLU A 48 -37.84 -20.06 4.07
CA GLU A 48 -37.79 -19.02 3.03
C GLU A 48 -36.36 -19.00 2.47
N GLU A 49 -36.15 -19.70 1.34
CA GLU A 49 -35.03 -19.39 0.45
C GLU A 49 -35.32 -18.02 -0.18
N GLU A 50 -35.11 -16.95 0.57
CA GLU A 50 -34.69 -15.69 -0.05
C GLU A 50 -33.26 -15.93 -0.52
N GLU A 51 -33.12 -16.35 -1.79
CA GLU A 51 -31.90 -16.10 -2.55
C GLU A 51 -31.68 -14.58 -2.48
N GLU A 52 -30.83 -14.12 -1.55
CA GLU A 52 -30.14 -12.85 -1.71
C GLU A 52 -29.38 -12.97 -3.03
N GLU A 53 -29.96 -12.45 -4.11
CA GLU A 53 -29.21 -12.04 -5.29
C GLU A 53 -28.13 -11.09 -4.77
N GLU A 54 -26.91 -11.60 -4.54
CA GLU A 54 -25.72 -10.77 -4.41
C GLU A 54 -25.67 -9.93 -5.69
N GLU A 55 -26.13 -8.69 -5.63
CA GLU A 55 -25.94 -7.71 -6.69
C GLU A 55 -24.44 -7.67 -6.98
N GLU A 56 -24.04 -8.15 -8.15
CA GLU A 56 -22.63 -8.17 -8.58
C GLU A 56 -22.12 -6.72 -8.54
N GLU A 57 -21.27 -6.41 -7.56
CA GLU A 57 -20.74 -5.06 -7.39
C GLU A 57 -20.00 -4.65 -8.68
N PRO A 58 -20.28 -3.46 -9.25
CA PRO A 58 -19.61 -3.05 -10.46
C PRO A 58 -18.09 -2.98 -10.25
N GLU A 59 -17.34 -3.67 -11.12
CA GLU A 59 -15.87 -3.70 -11.05
C GLU A 59 -15.27 -2.29 -11.20
N ASP A 60 -14.23 -1.98 -10.43
CA ASP A 60 -13.48 -0.72 -10.58
C ASP A 60 -12.79 -0.69 -11.96
N GLU A 61 -13.19 0.26 -12.81
CA GLU A 61 -12.59 0.42 -14.14
C GLU A 61 -11.18 1.05 -14.10
N ALA A 62 -10.78 1.66 -12.97
CA ALA A 62 -9.54 2.42 -12.89
C ALA A 62 -8.26 1.60 -13.12
N PRO A 63 -8.10 0.37 -12.61
CA PRO A 63 -6.97 -0.50 -12.90
C PRO A 63 -6.83 -0.80 -14.40
N ALA A 64 -7.92 -1.20 -15.06
CA ALA A 64 -7.91 -1.49 -16.51
C ALA A 64 -7.52 -0.26 -17.35
N ILE A 65 -7.97 0.93 -16.95
CA ILE A 65 -7.59 2.19 -17.60
C ILE A 65 -6.10 2.50 -17.41
N ARG A 66 -5.58 2.33 -16.18
CA ARG A 66 -4.16 2.56 -15.87
C ARG A 66 -3.25 1.61 -16.62
N ASP A 67 -3.61 0.32 -16.70
CA ASP A 67 -2.85 -0.69 -17.45
C ASP A 67 -2.81 -0.37 -18.94
N ALA A 68 -3.95 0.02 -19.53
CA ALA A 68 -3.99 0.44 -20.92
C ALA A 68 -3.13 1.70 -21.19
N CYS A 69 -3.07 2.63 -20.24
CA CYS A 69 -2.19 3.80 -20.29
C CYS A 69 -0.70 3.43 -20.13
N ALA A 70 -0.38 2.47 -19.27
CA ALA A 70 0.99 1.99 -19.07
C ALA A 70 1.54 1.29 -20.33
N GLU A 71 0.71 0.48 -21.00
CA GLU A 71 1.14 -0.33 -22.16
C GLU A 71 1.30 0.48 -23.45
N LYS A 72 0.39 1.44 -23.73
CA LYS A 72 0.37 2.15 -25.01
C LYS A 72 1.03 3.53 -24.95
N PRO A 73 0.43 4.58 -24.36
CA PRO A 73 1.01 5.92 -24.38
C PRO A 73 2.28 6.03 -23.52
N CYS A 74 2.43 5.20 -22.49
CA CYS A 74 3.56 5.27 -21.56
C CYS A 74 4.55 4.10 -21.70
N GLY A 75 4.47 3.32 -22.79
CA GLY A 75 5.26 2.10 -22.98
C GLY A 75 6.77 2.30 -22.90
N THR A 76 7.29 3.46 -23.32
CA THR A 76 8.72 3.80 -23.20
C THR A 76 9.15 3.92 -21.74
N TYR A 77 8.37 4.61 -20.91
CA TYR A 77 8.67 4.76 -19.49
C TYR A 77 8.53 3.41 -18.77
N LYS A 78 7.53 2.61 -19.16
CA LYS A 78 7.37 1.25 -18.67
C LYS A 78 8.59 0.38 -18.98
N HIS A 79 9.09 0.46 -20.21
CA HIS A 79 10.31 -0.26 -20.60
C HIS A 79 11.52 0.13 -19.75
N HIS A 80 11.71 1.43 -19.47
CA HIS A 80 12.80 1.88 -18.61
C HIS A 80 12.67 1.38 -17.17
N PHE A 81 11.46 1.46 -16.60
CA PHE A 81 11.16 0.93 -15.27
C PHE A 81 11.41 -0.59 -15.20
N ASP A 82 10.89 -1.36 -16.15
CA ASP A 82 11.07 -2.82 -16.22
C ASP A 82 12.55 -3.20 -16.39
N HIS A 83 13.31 -2.41 -17.15
CA HIS A 83 14.75 -2.61 -17.29
C HIS A 83 15.52 -2.30 -16.00
N CYS A 84 15.19 -1.21 -15.30
CA CYS A 84 15.77 -0.90 -14.00
C CYS A 84 15.48 -2.03 -13.00
N GLN A 85 14.22 -2.46 -12.89
CA GLN A 85 13.80 -3.54 -12.00
C GLN A 85 14.59 -4.82 -12.26
N LYS A 86 14.73 -5.24 -13.52
CA LYS A 86 15.53 -6.43 -13.88
C LYS A 86 16.99 -6.30 -13.42
N ARG A 87 17.60 -5.14 -13.59
CA ARG A 87 18.99 -4.88 -13.18
C ARG A 87 19.16 -4.91 -11.66
N VAL A 88 18.28 -4.22 -10.93
CA VAL A 88 18.30 -4.18 -9.46
C VAL A 88 18.04 -5.56 -8.87
N GLN A 89 17.05 -6.30 -9.37
CA GLN A 89 16.74 -7.67 -8.93
C GLN A 89 17.86 -8.66 -9.25
N ALA A 90 18.60 -8.45 -10.35
CA ALA A 90 19.77 -9.25 -10.70
C ALA A 90 21.04 -8.88 -9.90
N GLY A 91 20.99 -7.88 -9.01
CA GLY A 91 22.15 -7.37 -8.30
C GLY A 91 23.18 -6.67 -9.21
N GLN A 92 22.77 -6.28 -10.41
CA GLN A 92 23.61 -5.62 -11.41
C GLN A 92 23.60 -4.09 -11.25
N THR A 93 23.54 -3.61 -10.01
CA THR A 93 23.41 -2.18 -9.72
C THR A 93 24.67 -1.41 -10.11
N LEU A 94 24.49 -0.23 -10.69
CA LEU A 94 25.56 0.68 -11.12
C LEU A 94 26.22 1.41 -9.95
N ILE A 95 25.44 1.66 -8.89
CA ILE A 95 25.86 2.30 -7.66
C ILE A 95 25.31 1.54 -6.46
N GLU A 96 25.97 1.66 -5.31
CA GLU A 96 25.46 1.08 -4.07
C GLU A 96 24.15 1.78 -3.68
N GLY A 97 23.10 1.00 -3.45
CA GLY A 97 21.77 1.52 -3.13
C GLY A 97 20.94 2.02 -4.33
N GLU A 98 21.28 1.64 -5.57
CA GLU A 98 20.43 1.89 -6.74
C GLU A 98 19.00 1.37 -6.49
N ASN A 99 18.02 2.23 -6.76
CA ASN A 99 16.60 1.91 -6.75
C ASN A 99 15.93 2.48 -8.01
N CYS A 100 14.70 2.03 -8.30
CA CYS A 100 13.97 2.38 -9.51
C CYS A 100 12.86 3.42 -9.28
N VAL A 101 12.97 4.23 -8.22
CA VAL A 101 11.91 5.19 -7.86
C VAL A 101 11.82 6.31 -8.88
N GLU A 102 12.94 6.72 -9.48
CA GLU A 102 12.94 7.72 -10.54
C GLU A 102 12.18 7.23 -11.78
N GLU A 103 12.48 6.02 -12.28
CA GLU A 103 11.78 5.46 -13.43
C GLU A 103 10.30 5.19 -13.12
N LEU A 104 9.99 4.79 -11.88
CA LEU A 104 8.61 4.66 -11.42
C LEU A 104 7.87 6.00 -11.50
N PHE A 105 8.49 7.10 -11.06
CA PHE A 105 7.86 8.42 -11.11
C PHE A 105 7.61 8.89 -12.55
N HIS A 106 8.54 8.61 -13.48
CA HIS A 106 8.31 8.89 -14.89
C HIS A 106 7.13 8.08 -15.46
N LEU A 107 7.06 6.79 -15.13
CA LEU A 107 5.95 5.95 -15.55
C LEU A 107 4.61 6.44 -14.97
N MET A 108 4.54 6.63 -13.65
CA MET A 108 3.33 7.06 -12.96
C MET A 108 2.87 8.45 -13.40
N HIS A 109 3.78 9.39 -13.61
CA HIS A 109 3.43 10.71 -14.11
C HIS A 109 2.72 10.62 -15.46
N CYS A 110 3.29 9.86 -16.41
CA CYS A 110 2.66 9.63 -17.71
C CYS A 110 1.33 8.89 -17.59
N VAL A 111 1.26 7.83 -16.76
CA VAL A 111 0.05 7.02 -16.59
C VAL A 111 -1.09 7.85 -16.02
N GLU A 112 -0.84 8.67 -14.99
CA GLU A 112 -1.88 9.49 -14.38
C GLU A 112 -2.34 10.62 -15.31
N ASP A 113 -1.43 11.26 -16.06
CA ASP A 113 -1.81 12.25 -17.09
C ASP A 113 -2.73 11.62 -18.16
N CYS A 114 -2.54 10.34 -18.48
CA CYS A 114 -3.37 9.58 -19.41
C CYS A 114 -4.69 9.07 -18.79
N ALA A 115 -4.64 8.60 -17.54
CA ALA A 115 -5.70 7.84 -16.90
C ALA A 115 -6.70 8.76 -16.20
N ALA A 116 -6.25 9.84 -15.55
CA ALA A 116 -7.10 10.74 -14.77
C ALA A 116 -8.36 11.20 -15.54
N PRO A 117 -8.29 11.78 -16.76
CA PRO A 117 -9.49 12.24 -17.45
C PRO A 117 -10.44 11.09 -17.85
N LYS A 118 -9.92 9.87 -18.02
CA LYS A 118 -10.72 8.69 -18.39
C LYS A 118 -11.43 8.11 -17.16
N ILE A 119 -10.74 8.02 -16.04
CA ILE A 119 -11.29 7.53 -14.77
C ILE A 119 -12.42 8.45 -14.32
N PHE A 120 -12.19 9.77 -14.27
CA PHE A 120 -13.21 10.72 -13.85
C PHE A 120 -14.43 10.79 -14.79
N ALA A 121 -14.31 10.35 -16.04
CA ALA A 121 -15.45 10.23 -16.95
C ALA A 121 -16.32 8.99 -16.68
N LYS A 122 -15.85 8.03 -15.87
CA LYS A 122 -16.58 6.79 -15.51
C LYS A 122 -17.25 6.87 -14.14
N LEU A 123 -16.76 7.72 -13.25
CA LEU A 123 -17.36 7.96 -11.95
C LEU A 123 -18.69 8.71 -12.11
N LYS A 124 -19.73 8.26 -11.41
CA LYS A 124 -21.09 8.85 -11.40
C LYS A 124 -21.37 9.50 -10.05
#